data_AF-A0A382ICJ3-F1
#
_entry.id   AF-A0A382ICJ3-F1
#
_cell.length_a   1.000
_cell.length_b   1.000
_cell.length_c   1.000
_cell.angle_alpha   90.00
_cell.angle_beta   90.00
_cell.angle_gamma   90.00
#
_symmetry.space_group_name_H-M   'P 1'
#
loop_
_entity.id
_entity.type
_entity.pdbx_description
1 polymer ?
#
loop_
_entity_poly.entity_id
_entity_poly.type
_entity_poly.pdbx_seq_one_letter_code
_entity_poly.pdbx_strand_id
1 'polypeptide(L)'
;MLEAPAIIGIAVIIVFLILLWGRTGVGSEEDVFYDPSDGERQPHKWGYTDTRFEFDGPRSVRVTGSRYPLAGYSMPYFIPFAEEVLGVPITPEGIMPEVEREALPPRRQNDPFEQGIGAVLGTDQVATTDDERLVHSHGQLSVDEIYRLLYLGSLARVVDLVVYPQSEDDVRHLVRLANEHDVCLVPYGGGTNVSGALACPADEERTIVSVDMRRMNQIVELDEQNLQATIEAGINGKELERELEARGYTTGHDPDSVELSTLGGWIATNASGMKK
;
A
#
# COMPACT_ATOMS: atom_id res chain seq x y z
N MET A 1 51.77 -4.39 38.01
CA MET A 1 51.89 -4.36 36.54
C MET A 1 51.58 -5.76 36.05
N LEU A 2 50.59 -5.94 35.18
CA LEU A 2 50.29 -7.26 34.60
C LEU A 2 51.42 -7.65 33.64
N GLU A 3 51.87 -8.90 33.69
CA GLU A 3 52.91 -9.41 32.79
C GLU A 3 52.37 -9.49 31.35
N ALA A 4 53.23 -9.25 30.36
CA ALA A 4 52.88 -9.19 28.94
C ALA A 4 52.00 -10.36 28.41
N PRO A 5 52.16 -11.62 28.85
CA PRO A 5 51.29 -12.72 28.43
C PRO A 5 49.83 -12.56 28.88
N ALA A 6 49.61 -11.99 30.07
CA ALA A 6 48.28 -11.75 30.62
C ALA A 6 47.54 -10.63 29.87
N ILE A 7 48.28 -9.61 29.41
CA ILE A 7 47.74 -8.52 28.59
C ILE A 7 47.28 -9.04 27.22
N ILE A 8 48.07 -9.92 26.60
CA ILE A 8 47.72 -10.54 25.31
C ILE A 8 46.49 -11.46 25.47
N GLY A 9 46.42 -12.26 26.54
CA GLY A 9 45.25 -13.09 26.83
C GLY A 9 43.96 -12.29 27.00
N ILE A 10 44.02 -11.18 27.75
CA ILE A 10 42.88 -10.28 27.94
C ILE A 10 42.48 -9.59 26.63
N ALA A 11 43.45 -9.13 25.82
CA ALA A 11 43.17 -8.51 24.53
C ALA A 11 42.51 -9.48 23.54
N VAL A 12 42.94 -10.75 23.51
CA VAL A 12 42.33 -11.78 22.66
C VAL A 12 40.91 -12.08 23.13
N ILE A 13 40.65 -12.18 24.44
CA ILE A 13 39.30 -12.41 24.97
C ILE A 13 38.38 -11.21 24.66
N ILE A 14 38.86 -9.97 24.80
CA ILE A 14 38.09 -8.78 24.47
C ILE A 14 37.79 -8.73 22.97
N VAL A 15 38.75 -9.03 22.09
CA VAL A 15 38.53 -9.11 20.65
C VAL A 15 37.56 -10.24 20.30
N PHE A 16 37.65 -11.41 20.94
CA PHE A 16 36.70 -12.51 20.73
C PHE A 16 35.30 -12.15 21.21
N LEU A 17 35.17 -11.45 22.34
CA LEU A 17 33.90 -10.95 22.86
C LEU A 17 33.31 -9.87 21.95
N ILE A 18 34.13 -8.94 21.42
CA ILE A 18 33.69 -7.94 20.44
C ILE A 18 33.25 -8.62 19.14
N LEU A 19 33.94 -9.65 18.67
CA LEU A 19 33.57 -10.42 17.47
C LEU A 19 32.33 -11.29 17.68
N LEU A 20 32.09 -11.79 18.90
CA LEU A 20 30.87 -12.52 19.27
C LEU A 20 29.68 -11.56 19.42
N TRP A 21 29.90 -10.37 19.99
CA TRP A 21 28.87 -9.33 20.13
C TRP A 21 28.54 -8.64 18.80
N GLY A 22 29.54 -8.48 17.91
CA GLY A 22 29.36 -8.01 16.54
C GLY A 22 28.73 -9.05 15.59
N ARG A 23 28.54 -10.30 16.04
CA ARG A 23 27.82 -11.35 15.30
C ARG A 23 26.43 -11.66 15.85
N THR A 24 26.03 -11.03 16.93
CA THR A 24 24.63 -10.98 17.39
C THR A 24 23.91 -9.75 16.85
N GLY A 25 24.17 -9.41 15.58
CA GLY A 25 23.32 -8.53 14.78
C GLY A 25 22.41 -9.40 13.92
N VAL A 26 21.46 -10.09 14.56
CA VAL A 26 20.16 -10.28 13.90
C VAL A 26 19.63 -8.86 13.72
N GLY A 27 19.27 -8.46 12.49
CA GLY A 27 18.90 -7.09 12.11
C GLY A 27 18.22 -6.37 13.27
N SER A 28 18.92 -5.38 13.83
CA SER A 28 18.40 -4.59 14.93
C SER A 28 17.13 -3.91 14.45
N GLU A 29 16.10 -3.86 15.30
CA GLU A 29 14.89 -3.05 15.13
C GLU A 29 15.17 -1.55 14.79
N GLU A 30 16.43 -1.13 14.76
CA GLU A 30 16.92 0.23 14.57
C GLU A 30 16.83 0.77 13.13
N ASP A 31 16.66 -0.06 12.10
CA ASP A 31 16.62 0.40 10.69
C ASP A 31 15.21 0.56 10.10
N VAL A 32 14.14 0.21 10.83
CA VAL A 32 12.76 0.36 10.35
C VAL A 32 12.22 1.73 10.72
N PHE A 33 12.10 2.62 9.74
CA PHE A 33 11.65 4.02 9.91
C PHE A 33 10.15 4.19 10.19
N TYR A 34 9.40 3.08 10.33
CA TYR A 34 7.98 3.05 10.64
C TYR A 34 7.62 1.73 11.33
N ASP A 35 6.47 1.66 12.00
CA ASP A 35 5.92 0.43 12.57
C ASP A 35 5.38 -0.47 11.44
N PRO A 36 6.00 -1.64 11.21
CA PRO A 36 5.59 -2.56 10.14
C PRO A 36 4.31 -3.33 10.47
N SER A 37 3.75 -3.17 11.68
CA SER A 37 2.50 -3.81 12.08
C SER A 37 1.36 -3.47 11.12
N ASP A 38 0.45 -4.42 10.96
CA ASP A 38 -0.75 -4.20 10.17
C ASP A 38 -1.64 -3.14 10.83
N GLY A 39 -2.34 -2.38 9.99
CA GLY A 39 -3.23 -1.32 10.44
C GLY A 39 -4.41 -1.19 9.48
N GLU A 40 -5.48 -0.61 9.99
CA GLU A 40 -6.63 -0.27 9.16
C GLU A 40 -6.25 0.86 8.20
N ARG A 41 -6.45 0.63 6.90
CA ARG A 41 -6.13 1.60 5.86
C ARG A 41 -7.26 2.61 5.72
N GLN A 42 -6.90 3.84 5.39
CA GLN A 42 -7.87 4.82 4.92
C GLN A 42 -8.47 4.32 3.58
N PRO A 43 -9.80 4.21 3.44
CA PRO A 43 -10.40 3.72 2.19
C PRO A 43 -10.22 4.72 1.03
N HIS A 44 -10.23 6.01 1.33
CA HIS A 44 -10.30 7.11 0.34
C HIS A 44 -9.28 8.22 0.58
N LYS A 45 -8.32 7.97 1.47
CA LYS A 45 -7.21 8.88 1.80
C LYS A 45 -5.93 8.08 1.82
N TRP A 46 -4.81 8.77 1.92
CA TRP A 46 -3.52 8.14 2.05
C TRP A 46 -3.35 7.45 3.42
N GLY A 47 -2.70 6.29 3.43
CA GLY A 47 -2.15 5.67 4.64
C GLY A 47 -3.18 4.99 5.53
N TYR A 48 -2.98 5.09 6.84
CA TYR A 48 -3.69 4.36 7.88
C TYR A 48 -4.65 5.26 8.68
N THR A 49 -5.70 4.69 9.25
CA THR A 49 -6.72 5.43 10.01
C THR A 49 -6.18 6.06 11.30
N ASP A 50 -5.11 5.47 11.85
CA ASP A 50 -4.39 5.94 13.04
C ASP A 50 -3.44 7.13 12.78
N THR A 51 -3.15 7.45 11.51
CA THR A 51 -2.13 8.42 11.13
C THR A 51 -2.74 9.58 10.34
N ARG A 52 -2.79 10.76 10.96
CA ARG A 52 -3.17 12.02 10.31
C ARG A 52 -2.51 13.20 11.01
N PHE A 53 -2.48 14.35 10.34
CA PHE A 53 -2.24 15.61 11.03
C PHE A 53 -3.48 16.01 11.83
N GLU A 54 -3.27 16.53 13.03
CA GLU A 54 -4.31 17.22 13.80
C GLU A 54 -3.74 18.46 14.48
N PHE A 55 -4.61 19.45 14.73
CA PHE A 55 -4.25 20.63 15.51
C PHE A 55 -4.03 20.24 16.97
N ASP A 56 -2.89 20.63 17.54
CA ASP A 56 -2.57 20.52 18.97
C ASP A 56 -2.41 21.90 19.63
N GLY A 57 -2.78 22.95 18.90
CA GLY A 57 -2.83 24.34 19.30
C GLY A 57 -3.33 25.21 18.15
N PRO A 58 -3.48 26.54 18.34
CA PRO A 58 -4.04 27.42 17.31
C PRO A 58 -3.21 27.51 16.02
N ARG A 59 -1.90 27.25 16.12
CA ARG A 59 -0.92 27.38 15.02
C ARG A 59 0.10 26.24 15.01
N SER A 60 -0.23 25.13 15.64
CA SER A 60 0.62 23.94 15.72
C SER A 60 -0.18 22.70 15.34
N VAL A 61 0.51 21.73 14.77
CA VAL A 61 -0.04 20.42 14.46
C VAL A 61 0.88 19.34 14.97
N ARG A 62 0.34 18.14 15.11
CA ARG A 62 1.08 16.89 15.35
C ARG A 62 0.55 15.79 14.44
N VAL A 63 1.35 14.75 14.23
CA VAL A 63 0.88 13.49 13.61
C VAL A 63 0.32 12.58 14.71
N THR A 64 -0.84 11.96 14.47
CA THR A 64 -1.47 11.02 15.41
C THR A 64 -0.84 9.62 15.35
N GLY A 65 -1.20 8.77 16.32
CA GLY A 65 -0.75 7.37 16.35
C GLY A 65 0.67 7.21 16.88
N SER A 66 1.30 6.09 16.51
CA SER A 66 2.68 5.74 16.86
C SER A 66 3.45 5.08 15.71
N ARG A 67 2.87 5.08 14.50
CA ARG A 67 3.42 4.36 13.34
C ARG A 67 4.74 4.95 12.84
N TYR A 68 4.90 6.26 12.93
CA TYR A 68 6.08 6.94 12.42
C TYR A 68 6.82 7.64 13.56
N PRO A 69 8.16 7.79 13.50
CA PRO A 69 8.93 8.52 14.52
C PRO A 69 8.47 9.96 14.76
N LEU A 70 7.81 10.59 13.77
CA LEU A 70 7.23 11.93 13.89
C LEU A 70 5.93 11.97 14.71
N ALA A 71 5.29 10.82 14.97
CA ALA A 71 4.02 10.77 15.66
C ALA A 71 4.12 11.33 17.09
N GLY A 72 3.16 12.16 17.46
CA GLY A 72 3.13 12.87 18.74
C GLY A 72 4.04 14.09 18.85
N TYR A 73 4.95 14.33 17.90
CA TYR A 73 5.80 15.52 17.91
C TYR A 73 4.99 16.77 17.53
N SER A 74 5.03 17.78 18.41
CA SER A 74 4.38 19.08 18.16
C SER A 74 5.22 19.92 17.19
N MET A 75 4.60 20.38 16.11
CA MET A 75 5.24 21.13 15.03
C MET A 75 4.72 22.58 14.98
N PRO A 76 5.22 23.49 15.85
CA PRO A 76 4.73 24.86 15.94
C PRO A 76 5.09 25.75 14.75
N TYR A 77 6.05 25.33 13.92
CA TYR A 77 6.49 26.09 12.74
C TYR A 77 5.88 25.58 11.42
N PHE A 78 5.17 24.45 11.44
CA PHE A 78 4.62 23.86 10.21
C PHE A 78 3.51 24.72 9.60
N ILE A 79 2.52 25.14 10.40
CA ILE A 79 1.46 26.06 9.94
C ILE A 79 2.05 27.40 9.46
N PRO A 80 2.90 28.12 10.25
CA PRO A 80 3.52 29.34 9.77
C PRO A 80 4.24 29.20 8.43
N PHE A 81 5.01 28.12 8.26
CA PHE A 81 5.69 27.82 6.99
C PHE A 81 4.69 27.57 5.85
N ALA A 82 3.65 26.78 6.08
CA ALA A 82 2.64 26.49 5.07
C ALA A 82 1.85 27.75 4.65
N GLU A 83 1.49 28.61 5.60
CA GLU A 83 0.82 29.90 5.30
C GLU A 83 1.73 30.84 4.50
N GLU A 84 3.04 30.88 4.82
CA GLU A 84 4.02 31.66 4.06
C GLU A 84 4.14 31.17 2.62
N VAL A 85 4.21 29.86 2.41
CA VAL A 85 4.34 29.25 1.08
C VAL A 85 3.05 29.36 0.26
N LEU A 86 1.89 29.15 0.87
CA LEU A 86 0.60 29.08 0.17
C LEU A 86 -0.10 30.45 0.08
N GLY A 87 0.26 31.41 0.93
CA GLY A 87 -0.34 32.74 0.97
C GLY A 87 -1.79 32.75 1.49
N VAL A 88 -2.24 31.69 2.15
CA VAL A 88 -3.59 31.55 2.72
C VAL A 88 -3.51 31.17 4.21
N PRO A 89 -4.42 31.69 5.06
CA PRO A 89 -4.46 31.30 6.46
C PRO A 89 -4.93 29.85 6.61
N ILE A 90 -4.33 29.13 7.57
CA ILE A 90 -4.69 27.74 7.90
C ILE A 90 -5.19 27.73 9.34
N THR A 91 -6.49 27.54 9.52
CA THR A 91 -7.12 27.48 10.86
C THR A 91 -8.01 26.25 10.98
N PRO A 92 -8.31 25.78 12.20
CA PRO A 92 -9.24 24.68 12.41
C PRO A 92 -10.62 24.91 11.78
N GLU A 93 -11.10 26.14 11.78
CA GLU A 93 -12.40 26.53 11.23
C GLU A 93 -12.39 26.62 9.70
N GLY A 94 -11.20 26.73 9.09
CA GLY A 94 -11.01 26.78 7.65
C GLY A 94 -10.96 25.40 6.97
N ILE A 95 -11.04 24.31 7.74
CA ILE A 95 -11.05 22.95 7.19
C ILE A 95 -12.36 22.75 6.42
N MET A 96 -12.25 22.43 5.13
CA MET A 96 -13.39 22.13 4.29
C MET A 96 -14.02 20.80 4.72
N PRO A 97 -15.33 20.75 5.01
CA PRO A 97 -15.98 19.50 5.35
C PRO A 97 -16.01 18.56 4.15
N GLU A 98 -15.82 17.28 4.42
CA GLU A 98 -16.05 16.22 3.44
C GLU A 98 -17.54 16.09 3.17
N VAL A 99 -17.91 15.82 1.92
CA VAL A 99 -19.31 15.63 1.54
C VAL A 99 -19.80 14.26 2.00
N GLU A 100 -21.07 14.19 2.40
CA GLU A 100 -21.73 12.90 2.58
C GLU A 100 -21.81 12.20 1.22
N ARG A 101 -21.54 10.90 1.23
CA ARG A 101 -21.51 10.11 -0.01
C ARG A 101 -22.94 9.86 -0.48
N GLU A 102 -23.22 10.22 -1.72
CA GLU A 102 -24.43 9.78 -2.39
C GLU A 102 -24.35 8.29 -2.73
N ALA A 103 -25.50 7.65 -2.94
CA ALA A 103 -25.54 6.26 -3.39
C ALA A 103 -24.86 6.12 -4.76
N LEU A 104 -24.07 5.07 -4.95
CA LEU A 104 -23.41 4.86 -6.24
C LEU A 104 -24.44 4.51 -7.33
N PRO A 105 -24.12 4.82 -8.60
CA PRO A 105 -24.91 4.33 -9.72
C PRO A 105 -25.07 2.80 -9.64
N PRO A 106 -26.26 2.27 -10.01
CA PRO A 106 -26.48 0.84 -10.10
C PRO A 106 -25.42 0.16 -10.96
N ARG A 107 -24.91 -0.98 -10.51
CA ARG A 107 -23.95 -1.78 -11.25
C ARG A 107 -24.52 -2.23 -12.60
N ARG A 108 -23.68 -2.28 -13.63
CA ARG A 108 -24.00 -2.94 -14.90
C ARG A 108 -23.76 -4.44 -14.77
N GLN A 109 -24.85 -5.20 -14.68
CA GLN A 109 -24.80 -6.65 -14.45
C GLN A 109 -24.52 -7.41 -15.74
N ASN A 110 -23.75 -8.49 -15.63
CA ASN A 110 -23.53 -9.45 -16.70
C ASN A 110 -23.75 -10.86 -16.13
N ASP A 111 -25.01 -11.29 -16.15
CA ASP A 111 -25.42 -12.55 -15.49
C ASP A 111 -24.63 -13.78 -15.97
N PRO A 112 -24.35 -13.97 -17.28
CA PRO A 112 -23.51 -15.08 -17.73
C PRO A 112 -22.10 -15.07 -17.13
N PHE A 113 -21.45 -13.90 -17.10
CA PHE A 113 -20.13 -13.75 -16.51
C PHE A 113 -20.14 -14.00 -14.99
N GLU A 114 -21.10 -13.42 -14.28
CA GLU A 114 -21.22 -13.55 -12.83
C GLU A 114 -21.52 -14.98 -12.38
N GLN A 115 -22.37 -15.69 -13.13
CA GLN A 115 -22.59 -17.13 -12.94
C GLN A 115 -21.32 -17.94 -13.23
N GLY A 116 -20.59 -17.58 -14.30
CA GLY A 116 -19.34 -18.22 -14.68
C GLY A 116 -18.27 -18.11 -13.60
N ILE A 117 -18.05 -16.90 -13.04
CA ILE A 117 -17.08 -16.71 -11.96
C ILE A 117 -17.58 -17.33 -10.65
N GLY A 118 -18.88 -17.27 -10.35
CA GLY A 118 -19.45 -17.88 -9.14
C GLY A 118 -19.42 -19.41 -9.12
N ALA A 119 -19.21 -20.05 -10.27
CA ALA A 119 -19.02 -21.50 -10.37
C ALA A 119 -17.58 -21.96 -10.09
N VAL A 120 -16.60 -21.04 -10.16
CA VAL A 120 -15.16 -21.36 -10.03
C VAL A 120 -14.49 -20.67 -8.84
N LEU A 121 -14.97 -19.50 -8.44
CA LEU A 121 -14.44 -18.71 -7.33
C LEU A 121 -15.28 -18.91 -6.06
N GLY A 122 -14.63 -18.79 -4.91
CA GLY A 122 -15.30 -18.73 -3.61
C GLY A 122 -16.19 -17.50 -3.48
N THR A 123 -17.24 -17.60 -2.65
CA THR A 123 -18.18 -16.49 -2.42
C THR A 123 -17.53 -15.25 -1.83
N ASP A 124 -16.44 -15.43 -1.09
CA ASP A 124 -15.65 -14.34 -0.49
C ASP A 124 -14.64 -13.73 -1.48
N GLN A 125 -14.46 -14.32 -2.67
CA GLN A 125 -13.59 -13.79 -3.73
C GLN A 125 -14.31 -12.82 -4.66
N VAL A 126 -15.61 -12.54 -4.44
CA VAL A 126 -16.40 -11.60 -5.26
C VAL A 126 -17.12 -10.62 -4.36
N ALA A 127 -16.91 -9.32 -4.57
CA ALA A 127 -17.59 -8.25 -3.85
C ALA A 127 -18.36 -7.33 -4.79
N THR A 128 -19.55 -6.91 -4.36
CA THR A 128 -20.47 -6.05 -5.13
C THR A 128 -20.98 -4.86 -4.32
N THR A 129 -20.49 -4.69 -3.09
CA THR A 129 -20.88 -3.58 -2.21
C THR A 129 -20.35 -2.26 -2.75
N ASP A 130 -21.07 -1.18 -2.46
CA ASP A 130 -20.67 0.16 -2.93
C ASP A 130 -19.32 0.60 -2.37
N ASP A 131 -19.03 0.27 -1.10
CA ASP A 131 -17.73 0.59 -0.50
C ASP A 131 -16.56 -0.10 -1.23
N GLU A 132 -16.68 -1.40 -1.53
CA GLU A 132 -15.64 -2.13 -2.25
C GLU A 132 -15.48 -1.60 -3.67
N ARG A 133 -16.59 -1.36 -4.38
CA ARG A 133 -16.56 -0.77 -5.72
C ARG A 133 -15.87 0.60 -5.70
N LEU A 134 -16.19 1.45 -4.73
CA LEU A 134 -15.65 2.80 -4.67
C LEU A 134 -14.15 2.81 -4.41
N VAL A 135 -13.68 2.05 -3.40
CA VAL A 135 -12.25 1.93 -3.08
C VAL A 135 -11.43 1.46 -4.29
N HIS A 136 -12.00 0.59 -5.12
CA HIS A 136 -11.35 0.04 -6.30
C HIS A 136 -11.56 0.87 -7.58
N SER A 137 -12.11 2.09 -7.48
CA SER A 137 -12.38 2.97 -8.62
C SER A 137 -11.49 4.21 -8.70
N HIS A 138 -10.49 4.33 -7.82
CA HIS A 138 -9.58 5.47 -7.81
C HIS A 138 -8.16 5.08 -7.35
N GLY A 139 -7.20 5.93 -7.70
CA GLY A 139 -5.87 5.93 -7.09
C GLY A 139 -5.73 6.95 -5.97
N GLN A 140 -4.56 7.57 -5.92
CA GLN A 140 -4.18 8.64 -5.00
C GLN A 140 -3.90 9.95 -5.75
N LEU A 141 -4.47 10.13 -6.96
CA LEU A 141 -4.31 11.38 -7.71
C LEU A 141 -5.06 12.52 -6.98
N SER A 142 -4.31 13.34 -6.26
CA SER A 142 -4.87 14.20 -5.20
C SER A 142 -5.82 15.28 -5.73
N VAL A 143 -5.41 16.01 -6.77
CA VAL A 143 -6.17 17.16 -7.30
C VAL A 143 -7.41 16.77 -8.10
N ASP A 144 -7.54 15.50 -8.45
CA ASP A 144 -8.57 15.00 -9.33
C ASP A 144 -9.45 13.96 -8.60
N GLU A 145 -8.95 12.74 -8.43
CA GLU A 145 -9.71 11.64 -7.85
C GLU A 145 -10.06 11.89 -6.38
N ILE A 146 -9.07 12.19 -5.53
CA ILE A 146 -9.28 12.38 -4.09
C ILE A 146 -10.13 13.62 -3.82
N TYR A 147 -9.87 14.72 -4.52
CA TYR A 147 -10.67 15.93 -4.37
C TYR A 147 -12.14 15.70 -4.75
N ARG A 148 -12.40 15.06 -5.90
CA ARG A 148 -13.76 14.75 -6.32
C ARG A 148 -14.48 13.83 -5.34
N LEU A 149 -13.79 12.80 -4.88
CA LEU A 149 -14.31 11.81 -3.96
C LEU A 149 -14.70 12.42 -2.61
N LEU A 150 -13.80 13.22 -2.03
CA LEU A 150 -13.99 13.78 -0.69
C LEU A 150 -14.89 15.01 -0.66
N TYR A 151 -14.97 15.77 -1.76
CA TYR A 151 -15.58 17.10 -1.73
C TYR A 151 -16.61 17.38 -2.82
N LEU A 152 -16.66 16.60 -3.90
CA LEU A 152 -17.71 16.70 -4.92
C LEU A 152 -18.66 15.51 -4.93
N GLY A 153 -18.31 14.42 -4.23
CA GLY A 153 -19.16 13.25 -4.03
C GLY A 153 -19.32 12.34 -5.24
N SER A 154 -18.50 12.50 -6.29
CA SER A 154 -18.71 11.75 -7.55
C SER A 154 -17.42 11.42 -8.28
N LEU A 155 -17.29 10.16 -8.71
CA LEU A 155 -16.40 9.75 -9.80
C LEU A 155 -17.21 9.62 -11.10
N ALA A 156 -16.56 9.80 -12.25
CA ALA A 156 -17.25 9.74 -13.55
C ALA A 156 -17.83 8.35 -13.84
N ARG A 157 -17.10 7.30 -13.45
CA ARG A 157 -17.50 5.89 -13.54
C ARG A 157 -16.81 5.14 -12.41
N VAL A 158 -17.51 4.13 -11.89
CA VAL A 158 -17.00 3.21 -10.87
C VAL A 158 -17.06 1.79 -11.39
N VAL A 159 -16.26 0.87 -10.84
CA VAL A 159 -16.35 -0.55 -11.16
C VAL A 159 -17.71 -1.13 -10.74
N ASP A 160 -18.12 -2.23 -11.38
CA ASP A 160 -19.40 -2.89 -11.13
C ASP A 160 -19.29 -4.00 -10.08
N LEU A 161 -18.11 -4.63 -9.99
CA LEU A 161 -17.76 -5.60 -8.97
C LEU A 161 -16.23 -5.70 -8.82
N VAL A 162 -15.80 -6.34 -7.73
CA VAL A 162 -14.40 -6.63 -7.41
C VAL A 162 -14.23 -8.14 -7.31
N VAL A 163 -13.15 -8.66 -7.88
CA VAL A 163 -12.75 -10.07 -7.78
C VAL A 163 -11.37 -10.15 -7.12
N TYR A 164 -11.22 -11.07 -6.17
CA TYR A 164 -9.97 -11.34 -5.45
C TYR A 164 -9.43 -12.73 -5.79
N PRO A 165 -8.70 -12.90 -6.92
CA PRO A 165 -8.09 -14.17 -7.25
C PRO A 165 -7.09 -14.61 -6.17
N GLN A 166 -6.99 -15.90 -5.94
CA GLN A 166 -6.08 -16.53 -4.97
C GLN A 166 -5.06 -17.46 -5.65
N SER A 167 -5.14 -17.61 -6.97
CA SER A 167 -4.26 -18.49 -7.73
C SER A 167 -4.11 -18.03 -9.18
N GLU A 168 -3.07 -18.52 -9.87
CA GLU A 168 -2.93 -18.31 -11.31
C GLU A 168 -4.14 -18.89 -12.08
N ASP A 169 -4.70 -20.01 -11.63
CA ASP A 169 -5.86 -20.63 -12.26
C ASP A 169 -7.11 -19.75 -12.15
N ASP A 170 -7.34 -19.10 -11.00
CA ASP A 170 -8.44 -18.13 -10.85
C ASP A 170 -8.33 -17.02 -11.90
N VAL A 171 -7.12 -16.47 -12.08
CA VAL A 171 -6.83 -15.42 -13.07
C VAL A 171 -7.08 -15.93 -14.48
N ARG A 172 -6.60 -17.14 -14.83
CA ARG A 172 -6.84 -17.74 -16.16
C ARG A 172 -8.34 -17.90 -16.43
N HIS A 173 -9.11 -18.36 -15.46
CA HIS A 173 -10.57 -18.53 -15.60
C HIS A 173 -11.26 -17.18 -15.76
N LEU A 174 -10.89 -16.19 -14.94
CA LEU A 174 -11.42 -14.83 -14.99
C LEU A 174 -11.18 -14.17 -16.35
N VAL A 175 -9.95 -14.22 -16.85
CA VAL A 175 -9.58 -13.65 -18.17
C VAL A 175 -10.34 -14.35 -19.30
N ARG A 176 -10.47 -15.68 -19.25
CA ARG A 176 -11.23 -16.45 -20.25
C ARG A 176 -12.71 -16.03 -20.26
N LEU A 177 -13.34 -15.97 -19.09
CA LEU A 177 -14.75 -15.59 -18.96
C LEU A 177 -14.98 -14.12 -19.36
N ALA A 178 -14.07 -13.23 -19.01
CA ALA A 178 -14.17 -11.83 -19.40
C ALA A 178 -14.10 -11.65 -20.92
N ASN A 179 -13.21 -12.40 -21.58
CA ASN A 179 -13.14 -12.44 -23.04
C ASN A 179 -14.39 -13.06 -23.69
N GLU A 180 -14.97 -14.08 -23.07
CA GLU A 180 -16.20 -14.75 -23.57
C GLU A 180 -17.45 -13.87 -23.46
N HIS A 181 -17.53 -13.04 -22.42
CA HIS A 181 -18.74 -12.28 -22.08
C HIS A 181 -18.60 -10.75 -22.25
N ASP A 182 -17.52 -10.31 -22.91
CA ASP A 182 -17.21 -8.89 -23.17
C ASP A 182 -17.22 -8.02 -21.90
N VAL A 183 -16.40 -8.44 -20.92
CA VAL A 183 -16.22 -7.74 -19.64
C VAL A 183 -14.85 -7.05 -19.61
N CYS A 184 -14.83 -5.81 -19.12
CA CYS A 184 -13.60 -5.05 -18.93
C CYS A 184 -12.95 -5.43 -17.60
N LEU A 185 -11.68 -5.83 -17.62
CA LEU A 185 -10.89 -6.11 -16.41
C LEU A 185 -9.91 -4.98 -16.14
N VAL A 186 -9.89 -4.49 -14.90
CA VAL A 186 -8.94 -3.49 -14.41
C VAL A 186 -8.11 -4.13 -13.29
N PRO A 187 -6.83 -4.48 -13.52
CA PRO A 187 -6.00 -5.05 -12.46
C PRO A 187 -5.74 -4.01 -11.37
N TYR A 188 -5.88 -4.44 -10.12
CA TYR A 188 -5.72 -3.62 -8.93
C TYR A 188 -4.71 -4.26 -7.98
N GLY A 189 -3.88 -3.42 -7.37
CA GLY A 189 -2.88 -3.81 -6.38
C GLY A 189 -3.02 -2.98 -5.11
N GLY A 190 -2.07 -2.07 -4.88
CA GLY A 190 -2.10 -1.19 -3.71
C GLY A 190 -3.04 0.00 -3.77
N GLY A 191 -3.60 0.33 -4.96
CA GLY A 191 -4.39 1.54 -5.16
C GLY A 191 -3.58 2.85 -5.11
N THR A 192 -2.25 2.79 -5.15
CA THR A 192 -1.36 3.94 -4.88
C THR A 192 -0.99 4.77 -6.12
N ASN A 193 -1.62 4.53 -7.26
CA ASN A 193 -1.26 5.21 -8.51
C ASN A 193 -1.59 6.72 -8.42
N VAL A 194 -0.78 7.54 -9.08
CA VAL A 194 -0.97 9.00 -9.16
C VAL A 194 -1.09 9.48 -10.60
N SER A 195 -1.50 8.58 -11.51
CA SER A 195 -1.63 8.84 -12.95
C SER A 195 -3.07 8.70 -13.46
N GLY A 196 -4.02 8.34 -12.58
CA GLY A 196 -5.39 8.00 -12.97
C GLY A 196 -5.49 6.62 -13.64
N ALA A 197 -4.52 5.73 -13.44
CA ALA A 197 -4.47 4.42 -14.10
C ALA A 197 -5.62 3.48 -13.71
N LEU A 198 -6.30 3.74 -12.59
CA LEU A 198 -7.48 3.00 -12.13
C LEU A 198 -8.80 3.72 -12.47
N ALA A 199 -8.73 4.93 -13.02
CA ALA A 199 -9.93 5.68 -13.39
C ALA A 199 -10.69 4.92 -14.49
N CYS A 200 -11.97 4.66 -14.25
CA CYS A 200 -12.82 4.01 -15.23
C CYS A 200 -13.23 5.04 -16.31
N PRO A 201 -13.09 4.73 -17.61
CA PRO A 201 -13.57 5.61 -18.67
C PRO A 201 -15.08 5.84 -18.55
N ALA A 202 -15.51 7.09 -18.72
CA ALA A 202 -16.92 7.48 -18.56
C ALA A 202 -17.84 6.85 -19.62
N ASP A 203 -17.29 6.59 -20.81
CA ASP A 203 -17.95 6.02 -21.99
C ASP A 203 -17.75 4.50 -22.13
N GLU A 204 -17.06 3.85 -21.18
CA GLU A 204 -17.00 2.39 -21.14
C GLU A 204 -18.37 1.87 -20.76
N GLU A 205 -19.08 1.22 -21.71
CA GLU A 205 -20.44 0.71 -21.53
C GLU A 205 -20.51 -0.70 -20.93
N ARG A 206 -19.41 -1.46 -20.97
CA ARG A 206 -19.37 -2.84 -20.47
C ARG A 206 -19.38 -2.88 -18.94
N THR A 207 -19.58 -4.08 -18.41
CA THR A 207 -19.31 -4.39 -17.00
C THR A 207 -17.80 -4.25 -16.77
N ILE A 208 -17.43 -3.50 -15.73
CA ILE A 208 -16.04 -3.28 -15.32
C ILE A 208 -15.79 -4.03 -14.02
N VAL A 209 -14.78 -4.89 -14.02
CA VAL A 209 -14.36 -5.69 -12.87
C VAL A 209 -12.99 -5.22 -12.42
N SER A 210 -12.89 -4.77 -11.17
CA SER A 210 -11.58 -4.63 -10.54
C SER A 210 -11.05 -6.01 -10.15
N VAL A 211 -9.83 -6.34 -10.56
CA VAL A 211 -9.17 -7.60 -10.23
C VAL A 211 -8.12 -7.31 -9.17
N ASP A 212 -8.49 -7.45 -7.90
CA ASP A 212 -7.62 -7.18 -6.78
C ASP A 212 -6.67 -8.35 -6.51
N MET A 213 -5.43 -8.17 -6.95
CA MET A 213 -4.39 -9.19 -6.90
C MET A 213 -3.86 -9.44 -5.49
N ARG A 214 -4.22 -8.63 -4.47
CA ARG A 214 -3.60 -8.65 -3.13
C ARG A 214 -3.71 -9.98 -2.37
N ARG A 215 -4.58 -10.90 -2.78
CA ARG A 215 -4.65 -12.26 -2.20
C ARG A 215 -3.65 -13.25 -2.80
N MET A 216 -3.05 -12.93 -3.95
CA MET A 216 -1.89 -13.63 -4.52
C MET A 216 -0.62 -12.90 -4.06
N ASN A 217 -0.16 -13.17 -2.84
CA ASN A 217 0.86 -12.38 -2.14
C ASN A 217 2.01 -13.20 -1.54
N GLN A 218 2.28 -14.40 -2.06
CA GLN A 218 3.30 -15.30 -1.51
C GLN A 218 4.63 -15.23 -2.28
N ILE A 219 5.75 -15.46 -1.58
CA ILE A 219 7.01 -15.85 -2.20
C ILE A 219 6.95 -17.35 -2.50
N VAL A 220 6.80 -17.70 -3.78
CA VAL A 220 6.63 -19.09 -4.26
C VAL A 220 7.95 -19.86 -4.23
N GLU A 221 9.04 -19.21 -4.63
CA GLU A 221 10.37 -19.82 -4.71
C GLU A 221 11.45 -18.79 -4.39
N LEU A 222 12.51 -19.22 -3.70
CA LEU A 222 13.72 -18.44 -3.45
C LEU A 222 14.94 -19.29 -3.83
N ASP A 223 15.60 -18.92 -4.92
CA ASP A 223 16.86 -19.49 -5.37
C ASP A 223 18.03 -18.70 -4.76
N GLU A 224 18.51 -19.21 -3.63
CA GLU A 224 19.63 -18.62 -2.88
C GLU A 224 20.97 -18.70 -3.62
N GLN A 225 21.11 -19.60 -4.59
CA GLN A 225 22.36 -19.74 -5.37
C GLN A 225 22.46 -18.65 -6.44
N ASN A 226 21.33 -18.37 -7.09
CA ASN A 226 21.26 -17.37 -8.17
C ASN A 226 20.77 -15.99 -7.69
N LEU A 227 20.37 -15.87 -6.42
CA LEU A 227 19.79 -14.66 -5.82
C LEU A 227 18.53 -14.20 -6.59
N GLN A 228 17.62 -15.16 -6.85
CA GLN A 228 16.37 -14.94 -7.57
C GLN A 228 15.18 -15.41 -6.74
N ALA A 229 14.03 -14.75 -6.90
CA ALA A 229 12.79 -15.15 -6.25
C ALA A 229 11.63 -15.14 -7.24
N THR A 230 10.77 -16.16 -7.16
CA THR A 230 9.48 -16.20 -7.85
C THR A 230 8.42 -15.78 -6.85
N ILE A 231 7.72 -14.70 -7.14
CA ILE A 231 6.83 -14.01 -6.19
C ILE A 231 5.50 -13.70 -6.85
N GLU A 232 4.40 -13.90 -6.14
CA GLU A 232 3.08 -13.51 -6.61
C GLU A 232 2.91 -11.98 -6.64
N ALA A 233 2.24 -11.48 -7.68
CA ALA A 233 2.22 -10.05 -8.02
C ALA A 233 1.48 -9.14 -7.00
N GLY A 234 0.66 -9.71 -6.13
CA GLY A 234 -0.14 -8.99 -5.15
C GLY A 234 0.56 -8.68 -3.83
N ILE A 235 1.77 -9.22 -3.61
CA ILE A 235 2.54 -8.92 -2.39
C ILE A 235 2.84 -7.41 -2.34
N ASN A 236 2.60 -6.79 -1.18
CA ASN A 236 2.99 -5.41 -0.96
C ASN A 236 4.46 -5.34 -0.54
N GLY A 237 5.11 -4.18 -0.75
CA GLY A 237 6.54 -4.06 -0.50
C GLY A 237 6.94 -4.29 0.95
N LYS A 238 6.15 -3.80 1.92
CA LYS A 238 6.36 -4.06 3.35
C LYS A 238 6.42 -5.56 3.65
N GLU A 239 5.47 -6.33 3.13
CA GLU A 239 5.40 -7.77 3.36
C GLU A 239 6.55 -8.51 2.65
N LEU A 240 6.85 -8.10 1.42
CA LEU A 240 7.94 -8.68 0.63
C LEU A 240 9.29 -8.54 1.34
N GLU A 241 9.62 -7.33 1.78
CA GLU A 241 10.88 -7.11 2.52
C GLU A 241 10.87 -7.85 3.85
N ARG A 242 9.76 -7.84 4.61
CA ARG A 242 9.64 -8.61 5.86
C ARG A 242 9.92 -10.11 5.67
N GLU A 243 9.35 -10.72 4.63
CA GLU A 243 9.56 -12.14 4.33
C GLU A 243 10.99 -12.46 3.88
N LEU A 244 11.60 -11.58 3.08
CA LEU A 244 12.97 -11.75 2.60
C LEU A 244 14.00 -11.50 3.72
N GLU A 245 13.80 -10.48 4.54
CA GLU A 245 14.67 -10.14 5.67
C GLU A 245 14.73 -11.28 6.69
N ALA A 246 13.59 -11.92 6.95
CA ALA A 246 13.52 -13.11 7.81
C ALA A 246 14.40 -14.28 7.30
N ARG A 247 14.77 -14.25 6.00
CA ARG A 247 15.63 -15.23 5.34
C ARG A 247 17.03 -14.67 5.03
N GLY A 248 17.32 -13.41 5.41
CA GLY A 248 18.61 -12.75 5.19
C GLY A 248 18.78 -12.09 3.82
N TYR A 249 17.67 -11.78 3.13
CA TYR A 249 17.64 -11.17 1.79
C TYR A 249 16.86 -9.85 1.77
N THR A 250 16.99 -9.08 0.69
CA THR A 250 16.20 -7.87 0.41
C THR A 250 16.11 -7.67 -1.10
N THR A 251 15.04 -7.06 -1.61
CA THR A 251 15.02 -6.60 -3.01
C THR A 251 15.74 -5.27 -3.19
N GLY A 252 15.79 -4.46 -2.12
CA GLY A 252 16.28 -3.09 -2.14
C GLY A 252 15.40 -2.12 -2.94
N HIS A 253 14.19 -2.52 -3.36
CA HIS A 253 13.25 -1.65 -4.06
C HIS A 253 12.32 -0.96 -3.06
N ASP A 254 12.66 0.27 -2.66
CA ASP A 254 11.92 1.05 -1.64
C ASP A 254 11.26 2.30 -2.25
N PRO A 255 10.14 2.18 -2.98
CA PRO A 255 9.35 3.34 -3.40
C PRO A 255 8.65 3.97 -2.19
N ASP A 256 8.38 5.27 -2.21
CA ASP A 256 7.71 5.96 -1.07
C ASP A 256 6.32 5.38 -0.72
N SER A 257 5.73 4.60 -1.65
CA SER A 257 4.47 3.88 -1.44
C SER A 257 4.64 2.42 -0.97
N VAL A 258 5.84 1.98 -0.56
CA VAL A 258 6.21 0.58 -0.27
C VAL A 258 5.24 -0.12 0.70
N GLU A 259 4.69 0.63 1.66
CA GLU A 259 3.75 0.11 2.66
C GLU A 259 2.44 -0.41 2.06
N LEU A 260 2.04 0.12 0.89
CA LEU A 260 0.74 -0.11 0.29
C LEU A 260 0.83 -0.70 -1.12
N SER A 261 1.80 -0.25 -1.90
CA SER A 261 2.03 -0.62 -3.30
C SER A 261 2.55 -2.06 -3.44
N THR A 262 2.23 -2.69 -4.58
CA THR A 262 2.49 -4.12 -4.80
C THR A 262 3.46 -4.36 -5.95
N LEU A 263 4.13 -5.53 -5.93
CA LEU A 263 5.10 -5.94 -6.93
C LEU A 263 4.56 -5.83 -8.37
N GLY A 264 3.34 -6.31 -8.62
CA GLY A 264 2.69 -6.21 -9.93
C GLY A 264 2.44 -4.76 -10.35
N GLY A 265 2.11 -3.89 -9.40
CA GLY A 265 1.95 -2.46 -9.65
C GLY A 265 3.28 -1.79 -10.02
N TRP A 266 4.38 -2.17 -9.35
CA TRP A 266 5.72 -1.65 -9.66
C TRP A 266 6.15 -2.00 -11.09
N ILE A 267 5.93 -3.25 -11.50
CA ILE A 267 6.22 -3.72 -12.85
C ILE A 267 5.36 -2.95 -13.87
N ALA A 268 4.04 -2.85 -13.64
CA ALA A 268 3.11 -2.20 -14.55
C ALA A 268 3.38 -0.70 -14.77
N THR A 269 4.04 -0.06 -13.80
CA THR A 269 4.27 1.40 -13.80
C THR A 269 5.74 1.79 -13.98
N ASN A 270 6.65 0.82 -14.12
CA ASN A 270 8.09 1.04 -14.06
C ASN A 270 8.49 1.87 -12.84
N ALA A 271 8.00 1.46 -11.66
CA ALA A 271 8.25 2.20 -10.43
C ALA A 271 9.75 2.34 -10.15
N SER A 272 10.13 3.47 -9.56
CA SER A 272 11.47 3.74 -9.06
C SER A 272 11.42 3.76 -7.53
N GLY A 273 12.40 3.12 -6.92
CA GLY A 273 12.57 3.10 -5.46
C GLY A 273 13.86 3.79 -5.07
N MET A 274 13.82 4.47 -3.92
CA MET A 274 15.05 4.82 -3.21
C MET A 274 15.73 3.50 -2.78
N LYS A 275 17.03 3.55 -2.50
CA LYS A 275 17.77 2.42 -1.94
C LYS A 275 18.40 2.89 -0.63
N LYS A 276 18.05 2.26 0.47
CA LYS A 276 18.71 2.46 1.77
C LYS A 276 19.85 1.49 1.92
#